data_AF-A0A4P9Z5B8-F1
#
_entry.id   AF-A0A4P9Z5B8-F1
#
_cell.length_a   1.000
_cell.length_b   1.000
_cell.length_c   1.000
_cell.angle_alpha   90.00
_cell.angle_beta   90.00
_cell.angle_gamma   90.00
#
_symmetry.space_group_name_H-M   'P 1'
#
loop_
_entity.id
_entity.type
_entity.pdbx_description
1 polymer ?
#
loop_
_entity_poly.entity_id
_entity_poly.type
_entity_poly.pdbx_seq_one_letter_code
_entity_poly.pdbx_strand_id
1 'polypeptide(L)'
;MALGGSTSAAVLMGLPPSWLSSNATLPTYALVYLAMFRAPGDIAFRLLDALELWIRPILLVADGLTRANAQTGFAIESIRAMPTLQHSIIAQLLCGTLAGCGGGIITDAFNLTAADWGLRTPAAFKEEQYDLRVSLIAALTYAFTTLNAAQQITYADTILYRFSPSTTPPDGGFLVLDPREAKCLAGLLHATAHLWRHYAVPCLQSTKPARPMAAHKRDDDYEEKEKEKEQEQQRQPSVSTFSHESDDQASSDAEEADAKQDEQHMPAKSRKARRRHRHRHTPEEQ
;
A
#
# COMPACT_ATOMS: atom_id res chain seq x y z
N MET A 1 4.13 -1.47 -5.49
CA MET A 1 4.79 -0.49 -4.60
C MET A 1 4.98 -1.12 -3.24
N ALA A 2 6.12 -1.77 -3.03
CA ALA A 2 6.25 -2.82 -2.02
C ALA A 2 6.46 -2.33 -0.57
N LEU A 3 6.77 -1.05 -0.38
CA LEU A 3 7.13 -0.50 0.94
C LEU A 3 6.10 0.46 1.53
N GLY A 4 5.15 0.96 0.73
CA GLY A 4 4.28 2.04 1.17
C GLY A 4 3.26 1.60 2.24
N GLY A 5 2.78 0.35 2.18
CA GLY A 5 1.83 -0.16 3.16
C GLY A 5 2.43 -0.21 4.57
N SER A 6 3.55 -0.90 4.74
CA SER A 6 4.26 -0.96 6.04
C SER A 6 4.72 0.42 6.51
N THR A 7 5.12 1.31 5.61
CA THR A 7 5.46 2.70 5.95
C THR A 7 4.27 3.45 6.53
N SER A 8 3.10 3.37 5.88
CA SER A 8 1.88 4.03 6.36
C SER A 8 1.46 3.54 7.75
N ALA A 9 1.51 2.22 7.98
CA ALA A 9 1.22 1.64 9.28
C ALA A 9 2.26 2.03 10.34
N ALA A 10 3.55 2.04 9.98
CA ALA A 10 4.63 2.44 10.89
C ALA A 10 4.47 3.89 11.35
N VAL A 11 4.15 4.80 10.43
CA VAL A 11 3.91 6.22 10.75
C VAL A 11 2.74 6.37 11.72
N LEU A 12 1.62 5.67 11.51
CA LEU A 12 0.49 5.71 12.44
C LEU A 12 0.82 5.14 13.82
N MET A 13 1.70 4.15 13.88
CA MET A 13 2.18 3.55 15.12
C MET A 13 3.28 4.38 15.81
N GLY A 14 3.79 5.44 15.17
CA GLY A 14 4.95 6.18 15.67
C GLY A 14 6.25 5.35 15.66
N LEU A 15 6.31 4.32 14.81
CA LEU A 15 7.47 3.44 14.65
C LEU A 15 8.27 3.83 13.39
N PRO A 16 9.60 3.61 13.37
CA PRO A 16 10.37 3.76 12.15
C PRO A 16 9.92 2.73 11.10
N PRO A 17 9.82 3.10 9.81
CA PRO A 17 9.52 2.17 8.73
C PRO A 17 10.50 0.99 8.69
N SER A 18 9.98 -0.24 8.62
CA SER A 18 10.78 -1.47 8.76
C SER A 18 11.86 -1.65 7.68
N TRP A 19 11.67 -1.05 6.50
CA TRP A 19 12.66 -1.10 5.42
C TRP A 19 13.89 -0.24 5.70
N LEU A 20 13.78 0.80 6.55
CA LEU A 20 14.94 1.57 7.01
C LEU A 20 15.79 0.78 8.01
N SER A 21 15.17 -0.16 8.74
CA SER A 21 15.87 -1.02 9.70
C SER A 21 16.55 -2.22 9.05
N SER A 22 16.24 -2.53 7.78
CA SER A 22 16.75 -3.70 7.10
C SER A 22 17.81 -3.33 6.06
N ASN A 23 19.05 -3.71 6.33
CA ASN A 23 20.18 -3.52 5.41
C ASN A 23 20.02 -4.31 4.10
N ALA A 24 19.17 -5.34 4.06
CA ALA A 24 18.94 -6.16 2.88
C ALA A 24 17.83 -5.63 1.98
N THR A 25 16.79 -5.01 2.57
CA THR A 25 15.55 -4.69 1.85
C THR A 25 15.79 -3.68 0.72
N LEU A 26 16.49 -2.58 0.99
CA LEU A 26 16.79 -1.57 -0.02
C LEU A 26 17.66 -2.11 -1.18
N PRO A 27 18.80 -2.78 -0.92
CA PRO A 27 19.58 -3.42 -1.99
C PRO A 27 18.78 -4.42 -2.81
N THR A 28 17.92 -5.24 -2.19
CA THR A 28 17.09 -6.19 -2.94
C THR A 28 16.14 -5.48 -3.90
N TYR A 29 15.43 -4.43 -3.45
CA TYR A 29 14.56 -3.66 -4.34
C TYR A 29 15.34 -2.93 -5.44
N ALA A 30 16.49 -2.36 -5.11
CA ALA A 30 17.36 -1.71 -6.10
C ALA A 30 17.86 -2.70 -7.15
N LEU A 31 18.27 -3.91 -6.74
CA LEU A 31 18.71 -4.96 -7.67
C LEU A 31 17.57 -5.45 -8.56
N VAL A 32 16.37 -5.65 -8.02
CA VAL A 32 15.20 -6.03 -8.82
C VAL A 32 14.86 -4.92 -9.82
N TYR A 33 14.91 -3.66 -9.41
CA TYR A 33 14.70 -2.51 -10.29
C TYR A 33 15.75 -2.45 -11.40
N LEU A 34 17.05 -2.57 -11.07
CA LEU A 34 18.14 -2.59 -12.05
C LEU A 34 18.03 -3.79 -13.00
N ALA A 35 17.66 -4.96 -12.50
CA ALA A 35 17.45 -6.15 -13.32
C ALA A 35 16.29 -5.97 -14.30
N MET A 36 15.18 -5.35 -13.88
CA MET A 36 14.03 -5.13 -14.74
C MET A 36 14.26 -4.03 -15.80
N PHE A 37 14.87 -2.91 -15.42
CA PHE A 37 14.94 -1.74 -16.30
C PHE A 37 16.31 -1.53 -16.97
N ARG A 38 17.37 -2.14 -16.44
CA ARG A 38 18.75 -1.87 -16.88
C ARG A 38 19.54 -3.10 -17.33
N ALA A 39 18.95 -4.29 -17.29
CA ALA A 39 19.62 -5.48 -17.79
C ALA A 39 19.91 -5.38 -19.30
N PRO A 40 21.14 -5.70 -19.75
CA PRO A 40 21.48 -5.65 -21.16
C PRO A 40 20.63 -6.65 -21.95
N GLY A 41 20.13 -6.23 -23.12
CA GLY A 41 19.31 -7.09 -23.99
C GLY A 41 17.91 -7.40 -23.45
N ASP A 42 17.47 -6.71 -22.40
CA ASP A 42 16.14 -6.86 -21.79
C ASP A 42 15.82 -8.30 -21.39
N ILE A 43 16.86 -9.06 -21.01
CA ILE A 43 16.79 -10.51 -20.80
C ILE A 43 15.82 -10.85 -19.68
N ALA A 44 15.83 -10.06 -18.59
CA ALA A 44 14.95 -10.29 -17.46
C ALA A 44 13.48 -10.13 -17.86
N PHE A 45 13.12 -9.03 -18.52
CA PHE A 45 11.75 -8.79 -18.98
C PHE A 45 11.31 -9.86 -19.98
N ARG A 46 12.13 -10.16 -21.00
CA ARG A 46 11.84 -11.20 -22.00
C ARG A 46 11.65 -12.59 -21.38
N LEU A 47 12.41 -12.93 -20.35
CA LEU A 47 12.26 -14.19 -19.64
C LEU A 47 10.94 -14.22 -18.84
N LEU A 48 10.59 -13.12 -18.16
CA LEU A 48 9.30 -13.01 -17.47
C LEU A 48 8.12 -13.07 -18.44
N ASP A 49 8.23 -12.45 -19.60
CA ASP A 49 7.22 -12.45 -20.66
C ASP A 49 7.05 -13.85 -21.26
N ALA A 50 8.15 -14.52 -21.61
CA ALA A 50 8.13 -15.89 -22.14
C ALA A 50 7.52 -16.91 -21.15
N LEU A 51 7.61 -16.64 -19.85
CA LEU A 51 7.09 -17.50 -18.78
C LEU A 51 5.82 -16.94 -18.14
N GLU A 52 5.18 -15.92 -18.72
CA GLU A 52 4.09 -15.17 -18.09
C GLU A 52 2.98 -16.11 -17.59
N LEU A 53 2.59 -17.09 -18.40
CA LEU A 53 1.50 -18.02 -18.07
C LEU A 53 1.73 -18.77 -16.75
N TRP A 54 2.98 -19.14 -16.45
CA TRP A 54 3.34 -19.92 -15.27
C TRP A 54 3.79 -19.05 -14.10
N ILE A 55 4.56 -18.00 -14.38
CA ILE A 55 5.12 -17.13 -13.35
C ILE A 55 4.05 -16.22 -12.76
N ARG A 56 3.09 -15.74 -13.56
CA ARG A 56 2.07 -14.80 -13.10
C ARG A 56 1.25 -15.30 -11.90
N PRO A 57 0.66 -16.52 -11.89
CA PRO A 57 -0.07 -16.99 -10.71
C PRO A 57 0.84 -17.15 -9.49
N ILE A 58 2.09 -17.61 -9.68
CA ILE A 58 3.07 -17.76 -8.61
C ILE A 58 3.40 -16.39 -8.00
N LEU A 59 3.64 -15.37 -8.82
CA LEU A 59 3.90 -14.00 -8.36
C LEU A 59 2.68 -13.40 -7.66
N LEU A 60 1.46 -13.67 -8.12
CA LEU A 60 0.24 -13.21 -7.45
C LEU A 60 0.06 -13.86 -6.08
N VAL A 61 0.35 -15.16 -5.96
CA VAL A 61 0.35 -15.86 -4.67
C VAL A 61 1.43 -15.30 -3.75
N ALA A 62 2.65 -15.11 -4.25
CA ALA A 62 3.75 -14.52 -3.49
C ALA A 62 3.44 -13.09 -3.04
N ASP A 63 2.84 -12.26 -3.91
CA ASP A 63 2.36 -10.91 -3.55
C ASP A 63 1.29 -10.98 -2.45
N GLY A 64 0.32 -11.88 -2.59
CA GLY A 64 -0.71 -12.09 -1.57
C GLY A 64 -0.15 -12.51 -0.20
N LEU A 65 0.79 -13.46 -0.19
CA LEU A 65 1.46 -13.92 1.03
C LEU A 65 2.31 -12.82 1.67
N THR A 66 3.08 -12.07 0.87
CA THR A 66 3.92 -10.97 1.38
C THR A 66 3.08 -9.82 1.93
N ARG A 67 1.98 -9.45 1.27
CA ARG A 67 1.01 -8.49 1.82
C ARG A 67 0.42 -8.99 3.12
N ALA A 68 -0.09 -10.22 3.17
CA ALA A 68 -0.64 -10.77 4.40
C ALA A 68 0.39 -10.79 5.53
N ASN A 69 1.65 -11.13 5.26
CA ASN A 69 2.72 -11.05 6.26
C ASN A 69 2.97 -9.62 6.75
N ALA A 70 2.90 -8.61 5.88
CA ALA A 70 3.00 -7.20 6.28
C ALA A 70 1.81 -6.77 7.15
N GLN A 71 0.59 -7.19 6.82
CA GLN A 71 -0.60 -6.88 7.62
C GLN A 71 -0.55 -7.52 9.00
N THR A 72 -0.32 -8.83 9.02
CA THR A 72 -0.45 -9.66 10.21
C THR A 72 0.81 -9.58 11.06
N GLY A 73 1.96 -9.90 10.46
CA GLY A 73 3.24 -10.00 11.15
C GLY A 73 3.86 -8.66 11.52
N PHE A 74 3.74 -7.64 10.66
CA PHE A 74 4.25 -6.32 10.99
C PHE A 74 3.18 -5.47 11.70
N ALA A 75 2.04 -5.17 11.07
CA ALA A 75 1.12 -4.19 11.65
C ALA A 75 0.33 -4.71 12.86
N ILE A 76 -0.44 -5.79 12.71
CA ILE A 76 -1.33 -6.28 13.78
C ILE A 76 -0.53 -6.75 15.00
N GLU A 77 0.53 -7.55 14.79
CA GLU A 77 1.37 -8.00 15.91
C GLU A 77 2.13 -6.84 16.59
N SER A 78 2.55 -5.79 15.86
CA SER A 78 3.17 -4.62 16.51
C SER A 78 2.17 -3.87 17.40
N ILE A 79 0.92 -3.70 16.97
CA ILE A 79 -0.14 -3.11 17.82
C ILE A 79 -0.39 -3.97 19.05
N ARG A 80 -0.39 -5.30 18.90
CA ARG A 80 -0.54 -6.26 20.01
C ARG A 80 0.62 -6.21 20.99
N ALA A 81 1.82 -5.91 20.53
CA ALA A 81 3.00 -5.73 21.38
C ALA A 81 2.97 -4.39 22.15
N MET A 82 2.13 -3.43 21.77
CA MET A 82 2.00 -2.15 22.46
C MET A 82 1.03 -2.25 23.64
N PRO A 83 1.47 -2.05 24.90
CA PRO A 83 0.61 -2.23 26.08
C PRO A 83 -0.66 -1.37 26.08
N THR A 84 -0.60 -0.18 25.46
CA THR A 84 -1.71 0.78 25.38
C THR A 84 -2.75 0.43 24.31
N LEU A 85 -2.36 -0.31 23.26
CA LEU A 85 -3.19 -0.57 22.08
C LEU A 85 -3.47 -2.06 21.86
N GLN A 86 -2.91 -2.96 22.69
CA GLN A 86 -3.02 -4.40 22.51
C GLN A 86 -4.47 -4.92 22.43
N HIS A 87 -5.41 -4.23 23.09
CA HIS A 87 -6.84 -4.58 23.07
C HIS A 87 -7.67 -3.81 22.04
N SER A 88 -7.07 -2.87 21.30
CA SER A 88 -7.79 -2.04 20.33
C SER A 88 -7.91 -2.76 18.98
N ILE A 89 -9.06 -3.40 18.75
CA ILE A 89 -9.42 -4.00 17.45
C ILE A 89 -9.36 -2.96 16.33
N ILE A 90 -9.85 -1.75 16.58
CA ILE A 90 -9.87 -0.69 15.57
C ILE A 90 -8.44 -0.34 15.13
N ALA A 91 -7.50 -0.22 16.07
CA ALA A 91 -6.10 0.04 15.73
C ALA A 91 -5.48 -1.11 14.93
N GLN A 92 -5.75 -2.36 15.32
CA GLN A 92 -5.29 -3.55 14.60
C GLN A 92 -5.84 -3.58 13.17
N LEU A 93 -7.14 -3.36 12.99
CA LEU A 93 -7.78 -3.37 11.66
C LEU A 93 -7.32 -2.21 10.79
N LEU A 94 -7.21 -1.00 11.35
CA LEU A 94 -6.77 0.18 10.61
C LEU A 94 -5.32 0.01 10.14
N CYS A 95 -4.40 -0.33 11.05
CA CYS A 95 -2.99 -0.52 10.70
C CYS A 95 -2.79 -1.75 9.80
N GLY A 96 -3.51 -2.85 10.05
CA GLY A 96 -3.48 -4.05 9.21
C GLY A 96 -3.99 -3.77 7.80
N THR A 97 -5.08 -3.03 7.65
CA THR A 97 -5.62 -2.66 6.32
C THR A 97 -4.64 -1.76 5.58
N LEU A 98 -4.13 -0.72 6.23
CA LEU A 98 -3.14 0.19 5.64
C LEU A 98 -1.81 -0.50 5.32
N ALA A 99 -1.38 -1.49 6.10
CA ALA A 99 -0.22 -2.30 5.75
C ALA A 99 -0.41 -3.10 4.45
N GLY A 100 -1.65 -3.48 4.12
CA GLY A 100 -1.98 -4.22 2.89
C GLY A 100 -2.15 -3.33 1.66
N CYS A 101 -2.85 -2.19 1.79
CA CYS A 101 -3.23 -1.34 0.65
C CYS A 101 -2.65 0.09 0.69
N GLY A 102 -2.05 0.53 1.79
CA GLY A 102 -1.59 1.91 2.01
C GLY A 102 -0.52 2.36 1.02
N GLY A 103 0.27 1.44 0.47
CA GLY A 103 1.22 1.77 -0.59
C GLY A 103 0.57 2.26 -1.87
N GLY A 104 -0.58 1.67 -2.25
CA GLY A 104 -1.37 2.16 -3.38
C GLY A 104 -1.95 3.55 -3.10
N ILE A 105 -2.48 3.76 -1.89
CA ILE A 105 -3.05 5.05 -1.46
C ILE A 105 -2.00 6.16 -1.48
N ILE A 106 -0.80 5.92 -0.94
CA ILE A 106 0.29 6.91 -0.95
C ILE A 106 0.76 7.19 -2.38
N THR A 107 0.97 6.13 -3.17
CA THR A 107 1.40 6.26 -4.57
C THR A 107 0.43 7.11 -5.37
N ASP A 108 -0.86 6.88 -5.16
CA ASP A 108 -1.93 7.61 -5.79
C ASP A 108 -2.06 9.05 -5.25
N ALA A 109 -1.89 9.25 -3.93
CA ALA A 109 -1.93 10.58 -3.30
C ALA A 109 -0.88 11.53 -3.86
N PHE A 110 0.34 11.02 -4.13
CA PHE A 110 1.46 11.84 -4.61
C PHE A 110 1.71 11.73 -6.12
N ASN A 111 0.88 10.96 -6.83
CA ASN A 111 1.02 10.68 -8.25
C ASN A 111 2.43 10.15 -8.63
N LEU A 112 3.00 9.28 -7.79
CA LEU A 112 4.41 8.82 -7.94
C LEU A 112 4.65 7.97 -9.20
N THR A 113 3.59 7.59 -9.91
CA THR A 113 3.68 6.88 -11.19
C THR A 113 3.88 7.80 -12.38
N ALA A 114 3.62 9.11 -12.24
CA ALA A 114 3.83 10.10 -13.29
C ALA A 114 5.12 10.90 -13.04
N ALA A 115 5.60 11.58 -14.09
CA ALA A 115 6.70 12.53 -13.96
C ALA A 115 6.29 13.75 -13.12
N ASP A 116 5.03 14.17 -13.23
CA ASP A 116 4.49 15.30 -12.48
C ASP A 116 4.02 14.87 -11.09
N TRP A 117 4.88 15.10 -10.10
CA TRP A 117 4.56 14.81 -8.70
C TRP A 117 3.66 15.92 -8.14
N GLY A 118 2.61 15.52 -7.45
CA GLY A 118 1.65 16.46 -6.89
C GLY A 118 0.71 15.79 -5.91
N LEU A 119 0.25 16.56 -4.93
CA LEU A 119 -0.73 16.08 -3.96
C LEU A 119 -2.13 16.09 -4.59
N ARG A 120 -2.74 14.93 -4.71
CA ARG A 120 -4.12 14.74 -5.17
C ARG A 120 -4.92 13.91 -4.18
N THR A 121 -6.25 14.05 -4.19
CA THR A 121 -7.14 13.17 -3.45
C THR A 121 -7.07 11.76 -4.04
N PRO A 122 -6.63 10.74 -3.27
CA PRO A 122 -6.59 9.37 -3.74
C PRO A 122 -7.95 8.88 -4.26
N ALA A 123 -7.93 8.12 -5.34
CA ALA A 123 -9.08 7.42 -5.89
C ALA A 123 -9.74 6.52 -4.84
N ALA A 124 -8.99 6.03 -3.85
CA ALA A 124 -9.51 5.27 -2.69
C ALA A 124 -10.66 5.96 -1.95
N PHE A 125 -10.70 7.30 -1.99
CA PHE A 125 -11.74 8.09 -1.34
C PHE A 125 -12.87 8.52 -2.27
N LYS A 126 -12.67 8.40 -3.58
CA LYS A 126 -13.68 8.76 -4.60
C LYS A 126 -14.48 7.55 -5.03
N GLU A 127 -13.79 6.43 -5.20
CA GLU A 127 -14.33 5.19 -5.71
C GLU A 127 -13.88 4.04 -4.82
N GLU A 128 -14.72 3.02 -4.80
CA GLU A 128 -14.46 1.86 -3.98
C GLU A 128 -13.31 1.03 -4.55
N GLN A 129 -12.19 0.98 -3.82
CA GLN A 129 -11.03 0.21 -4.21
C GLN A 129 -11.13 -1.24 -3.74
N TYR A 130 -11.02 -2.17 -4.69
CA TYR A 130 -10.97 -3.60 -4.43
C TYR A 130 -9.86 -3.99 -3.45
N ASP A 131 -8.66 -3.44 -3.61
CA ASP A 131 -7.51 -3.77 -2.76
C ASP A 131 -7.75 -3.39 -1.30
N LEU A 132 -8.46 -2.27 -1.04
CA LEU A 132 -8.85 -1.86 0.30
C LEU A 132 -9.80 -2.89 0.94
N ARG A 133 -10.79 -3.38 0.20
CA ARG A 133 -11.73 -4.42 0.66
C ARG A 133 -11.02 -5.71 1.00
N VAL A 134 -10.17 -6.21 0.09
CA VAL A 134 -9.45 -7.47 0.30
C VAL A 134 -8.51 -7.34 1.51
N SER A 135 -7.79 -6.23 1.62
CA SER A 135 -6.91 -5.97 2.76
C SER A 135 -7.67 -5.85 4.08
N LEU A 136 -8.85 -5.22 4.08
CA LEU A 136 -9.71 -5.16 5.27
C LEU A 136 -10.22 -6.55 5.67
N ILE A 137 -10.69 -7.35 4.70
CA ILE A 137 -11.16 -8.72 4.95
C ILE A 137 -10.03 -9.59 5.49
N ALA A 138 -8.85 -9.54 4.90
CA ALA A 138 -7.70 -10.31 5.37
C ALA A 138 -7.27 -9.90 6.80
N ALA A 139 -7.28 -8.60 7.10
CA ALA A 139 -7.02 -8.08 8.44
C ALA A 139 -8.08 -8.53 9.45
N LEU A 140 -9.37 -8.49 9.08
CA LEU A 140 -10.49 -9.00 9.88
C LEU A 140 -10.30 -10.50 10.15
N THR A 141 -10.07 -11.30 9.12
CA THR A 141 -9.87 -12.75 9.25
C THR A 141 -8.74 -13.04 10.23
N TYR A 142 -7.58 -12.41 10.08
CA TYR A 142 -6.48 -12.63 11.01
C TYR A 142 -6.78 -12.16 12.44
N ALA A 143 -7.39 -10.97 12.58
CA ALA A 143 -7.73 -10.42 13.88
C ALA A 143 -8.67 -11.37 14.63
N PHE A 144 -9.74 -11.85 13.99
CA PHE A 144 -10.77 -12.68 14.61
C PHE A 144 -10.42 -14.17 14.76
N THR A 145 -9.53 -14.72 13.93
CA THR A 145 -9.15 -16.14 14.02
C THR A 145 -7.98 -16.42 14.96
N THR A 146 -7.35 -15.39 15.53
CA THR A 146 -6.22 -15.57 16.47
C THR A 146 -6.66 -15.48 17.93
N LEU A 147 -6.00 -16.21 18.82
CA LEU A 147 -6.30 -16.33 20.27
C LEU A 147 -6.58 -15.01 21.01
N ASN A 148 -5.94 -13.91 20.61
CA ASN A 148 -6.19 -12.60 21.22
C ASN A 148 -7.60 -12.07 20.92
N ALA A 149 -8.21 -12.47 19.80
CA ALA A 149 -9.62 -12.21 19.57
C ALA A 149 -10.52 -13.01 20.51
N ALA A 150 -10.19 -14.25 20.88
CA ALA A 150 -11.00 -14.99 21.84
C ALA A 150 -11.09 -14.21 23.18
N GLN A 151 -9.99 -13.63 23.64
CA GLN A 151 -10.00 -12.75 24.81
C GLN A 151 -10.81 -11.47 24.59
N GLN A 152 -10.63 -10.78 23.45
CA GLN A 152 -11.37 -9.54 23.15
C GLN A 152 -12.88 -9.78 22.95
N ILE A 153 -13.25 -10.87 22.30
CA ILE A 153 -14.64 -11.31 22.11
C ILE A 153 -15.25 -11.68 23.46
N THR A 154 -14.51 -12.35 24.35
CA THR A 154 -15.01 -12.62 25.71
C THR A 154 -15.39 -11.33 26.45
N TYR A 155 -14.60 -10.25 26.28
CA TYR A 155 -14.97 -8.93 26.81
C TYR A 155 -16.20 -8.34 26.12
N ALA A 156 -16.30 -8.43 24.80
CA ALA A 156 -17.45 -7.94 24.05
C ALA A 156 -18.73 -8.71 24.38
N ASP A 157 -18.66 -10.04 24.48
CA ASP A 157 -19.74 -10.92 24.91
C ASP A 157 -20.15 -10.60 26.34
N THR A 158 -19.22 -10.28 27.24
CA THR A 158 -19.57 -9.84 28.60
C THR A 158 -20.41 -8.55 28.59
N ILE A 159 -20.11 -7.62 27.67
CA ILE A 159 -20.87 -6.39 27.49
C ILE A 159 -22.23 -6.69 26.84
N LEU A 160 -22.27 -7.48 25.77
CA LEU A 160 -23.51 -7.84 25.06
C LEU A 160 -24.44 -8.69 25.93
N TYR A 161 -23.90 -9.61 26.73
CA TYR A 161 -24.66 -10.39 27.69
C TYR A 161 -25.30 -9.51 28.77
N ARG A 162 -24.63 -8.43 29.17
CA ARG A 162 -25.26 -7.39 30.03
C ARG A 162 -26.45 -6.71 29.38
N PHE A 163 -26.46 -6.55 28.06
CA PHE A 163 -27.56 -5.92 27.33
C PHE A 163 -28.65 -6.91 26.91
N SER A 164 -28.35 -8.20 26.76
CA SER A 164 -29.29 -9.22 26.33
C SER A 164 -29.02 -10.56 27.05
N PRO A 165 -29.53 -10.75 28.28
CA PRO A 165 -29.27 -11.94 29.08
C PRO A 165 -29.91 -13.24 28.53
N SER A 166 -30.72 -13.15 27.48
CA SER A 166 -31.43 -14.28 26.87
C SER A 166 -30.62 -15.04 25.81
N THR A 167 -29.45 -14.53 25.38
CA THR A 167 -28.61 -15.24 24.42
C THR A 167 -27.73 -16.25 25.15
N THR A 168 -28.05 -17.53 25.02
CA THR A 168 -27.13 -18.61 25.36
C THR A 168 -25.85 -18.45 24.56
N PRO A 169 -24.65 -18.49 25.18
CA PRO A 169 -23.41 -18.42 24.43
C PRO A 169 -23.40 -19.52 23.37
N PRO A 170 -23.01 -19.22 22.12
CA PRO A 170 -22.96 -20.25 21.09
C PRO A 170 -21.98 -21.34 21.52
N ASP A 171 -22.48 -22.57 21.69
CA ASP A 171 -21.65 -23.76 22.02
C ASP A 171 -20.65 -24.11 20.90
N GLY A 172 -20.74 -23.43 19.75
CA GLY A 172 -19.72 -23.46 18.70
C GLY A 172 -18.62 -22.45 19.01
N GLY A 173 -17.54 -22.92 19.65
CA GLY A 173 -16.35 -22.10 19.87
C GLY A 173 -15.89 -21.43 18.56
N PHE A 174 -15.51 -20.16 18.65
CA PHE A 174 -14.90 -19.46 17.52
C PHE A 174 -13.72 -20.27 16.98
N LEU A 175 -13.53 -20.28 15.66
CA LEU A 175 -12.39 -20.94 15.04
C LEU A 175 -11.10 -20.24 15.50
N VAL A 176 -10.43 -20.83 16.48
CA VAL A 176 -9.14 -20.36 16.98
C VAL A 176 -8.04 -21.09 16.23
N LEU A 177 -7.32 -20.37 15.38
CA LEU A 177 -6.17 -20.85 14.62
C LEU A 177 -4.87 -20.44 15.31
N ASP A 178 -3.83 -21.23 15.11
CA ASP A 178 -2.46 -20.82 15.46
C ASP A 178 -2.09 -19.56 14.63
N PRO A 179 -1.31 -18.59 15.16
CA PRO A 179 -0.94 -17.41 14.40
C PRO A 179 -0.28 -17.72 13.05
N ARG A 180 0.42 -18.84 12.90
CA ARG A 180 1.00 -19.24 11.60
C ARG A 180 -0.07 -19.68 10.61
N GLU A 181 -1.05 -20.44 11.07
CA GLU A 181 -2.19 -20.90 10.27
C GLU A 181 -3.08 -19.71 9.85
N ALA A 182 -3.37 -18.81 10.80
CA ALA A 182 -4.13 -17.59 10.52
C ALA A 182 -3.41 -16.68 9.50
N LYS A 183 -2.08 -16.57 9.56
CA LYS A 183 -1.27 -15.87 8.55
C LYS A 183 -1.38 -16.52 7.17
N CYS A 184 -1.28 -17.84 7.12
CA CYS A 184 -1.44 -18.60 5.89
C CYS A 184 -2.83 -18.40 5.30
N LEU A 185 -3.88 -18.48 6.13
CA LEU A 185 -5.26 -18.25 5.71
C LEU A 185 -5.47 -16.84 5.14
N ALA A 186 -4.99 -15.80 5.84
CA ALA A 186 -5.07 -14.42 5.35
C ALA A 186 -4.32 -14.23 4.02
N GLY A 187 -3.16 -14.89 3.87
CA GLY A 187 -2.39 -14.89 2.62
C GLY A 187 -3.08 -15.62 1.47
N LEU A 188 -3.70 -16.77 1.74
CA LEU A 188 -4.51 -17.51 0.77
C LEU A 188 -5.76 -16.71 0.36
N LEU A 189 -6.40 -15.99 1.28
CA LEU A 189 -7.51 -15.09 0.96
C LEU A 189 -7.06 -13.97 0.02
N HIS A 190 -5.90 -13.35 0.29
CA HIS A 190 -5.34 -12.35 -0.63
C HIS A 190 -5.02 -12.96 -2.00
N ALA A 191 -4.32 -14.09 -2.03
CA ALA A 191 -3.94 -14.77 -3.26
C ALA A 191 -5.16 -15.17 -4.10
N THR A 192 -6.16 -15.81 -3.47
CA THR A 192 -7.40 -16.21 -4.15
C THR A 192 -8.19 -15.01 -4.65
N ALA A 193 -8.27 -13.91 -3.89
CA ALA A 193 -8.91 -12.68 -4.33
C ALA A 193 -8.19 -12.06 -5.54
N HIS A 194 -6.86 -12.06 -5.57
CA HIS A 194 -6.10 -11.55 -6.72
C HIS A 194 -6.22 -12.46 -7.94
N LEU A 195 -6.16 -13.78 -7.76
CA LEU A 195 -6.38 -14.76 -8.83
C LEU A 195 -7.80 -14.62 -9.40
N TRP A 196 -8.82 -14.52 -8.54
CA TRP A 196 -10.20 -14.30 -8.97
C TRP A 196 -10.33 -13.04 -9.81
N ARG A 197 -9.76 -11.92 -9.36
CA ARG A 197 -9.79 -10.66 -10.11
C ARG A 197 -9.11 -10.78 -11.48
N HIS A 198 -7.97 -11.46 -11.56
CA HIS A 198 -7.22 -11.56 -12.81
C HIS A 198 -7.79 -12.58 -13.79
N TYR A 199 -8.32 -13.71 -13.31
CA TYR A 199 -8.75 -14.81 -14.19
C TYR A 199 -10.27 -14.92 -14.34
N ALA A 200 -11.07 -14.64 -13.29
CA ALA A 200 -12.51 -14.82 -13.36
C ALA A 200 -13.21 -13.62 -14.02
N VAL A 201 -12.78 -12.39 -13.73
CA VAL A 201 -13.42 -11.17 -14.26
C VAL A 201 -13.39 -11.09 -15.79
N PRO A 202 -12.24 -11.35 -16.48
CA PRO A 202 -12.22 -11.35 -17.94
C PRO A 202 -13.13 -12.42 -18.55
N CYS A 203 -13.18 -13.62 -17.96
CA CYS A 203 -14.06 -14.70 -18.40
C CYS A 203 -15.54 -14.31 -18.29
N LEU A 204 -15.93 -13.62 -17.21
CA LEU A 204 -17.30 -13.14 -17.02
C LEU A 204 -17.65 -12.00 -17.99
N GLN A 205 -16.72 -11.10 -18.27
CA GLN A 205 -16.95 -9.96 -19.17
C GLN A 205 -17.03 -10.36 -20.65
N SER A 206 -16.38 -11.46 -21.04
CA SER A 206 -16.42 -12.01 -22.40
C SER A 206 -17.83 -12.44 -22.85
N THR A 207 -18.74 -12.68 -21.90
CA THR A 207 -20.11 -13.13 -22.21
C THR A 207 -21.07 -12.02 -22.62
N LYS A 208 -20.66 -10.74 -22.60
CA LYS A 208 -21.48 -9.69 -23.19
C LYS A 208 -21.56 -9.95 -24.70
N PRO A 209 -22.71 -10.37 -25.24
CA PRO A 209 -22.82 -10.68 -26.66
C PRO A 209 -22.34 -9.46 -27.41
N ALA A 210 -21.38 -9.66 -28.32
CA ALA A 210 -20.86 -8.61 -29.17
C ALA A 210 -22.06 -7.83 -29.67
N ARG A 211 -22.22 -6.60 -29.16
CA ARG A 211 -23.37 -5.75 -29.50
C ARG A 211 -23.37 -5.78 -31.02
N PRO A 212 -24.39 -6.38 -31.68
CA PRO A 212 -24.36 -6.56 -33.11
C PRO A 212 -23.99 -5.19 -33.64
N MET A 213 -22.88 -5.11 -34.37
CA MET A 213 -22.48 -3.87 -35.01
C MET A 213 -23.69 -3.53 -35.87
N ALA A 214 -24.56 -2.68 -35.34
CA ALA A 214 -25.60 -2.04 -36.10
C ALA A 214 -24.79 -1.41 -37.22
N ALA A 215 -24.95 -1.97 -38.42
CA ALA A 215 -24.33 -1.51 -39.64
C ALA A 215 -24.75 -0.05 -39.76
N HIS A 216 -23.93 0.81 -39.17
CA HIS A 216 -24.17 2.22 -39.07
C HIS A 216 -23.86 2.71 -40.48
N LYS A 217 -24.92 3.00 -41.21
CA LYS A 217 -25.05 4.21 -42.04
C LYS A 217 -24.18 5.32 -41.42
N ARG A 218 -22.91 5.38 -41.82
CA ARG A 218 -21.90 6.29 -41.26
C ARG A 218 -21.22 7.10 -42.35
N ASP A 219 -21.81 7.14 -43.53
CA ASP A 219 -21.35 7.98 -44.62
C ASP A 219 -22.10 9.32 -44.65
N ASP A 220 -23.33 9.39 -44.10
CA ASP A 220 -24.13 10.62 -44.16
C ASP A 220 -23.79 11.65 -43.04
N ASP A 221 -23.39 11.21 -41.84
CA ASP A 221 -23.13 12.10 -40.69
C ASP A 221 -21.74 12.78 -40.72
N TYR A 222 -20.81 12.31 -41.57
CA TYR A 222 -19.49 12.94 -41.69
C TYR A 222 -19.53 14.20 -42.56
N GLU A 223 -20.37 14.24 -43.61
CA GLU A 223 -20.50 15.43 -44.44
C GLU A 223 -21.14 16.61 -43.71
N GLU A 224 -22.05 16.36 -42.77
CA GLU A 224 -22.74 17.44 -42.05
C GLU A 224 -21.82 18.13 -41.04
N LYS A 225 -20.93 17.37 -40.38
CA LYS A 225 -19.94 17.92 -39.43
C LYS A 225 -18.76 18.62 -40.09
N GLU A 226 -18.42 18.26 -41.33
CA GLU A 226 -17.39 18.98 -42.08
C GLU A 226 -17.89 20.37 -42.51
N LYS A 227 -19.16 20.46 -42.93
CA LYS A 227 -19.81 21.74 -43.29
C LYS A 227 -19.96 22.69 -42.10
N GLU A 228 -20.26 22.19 -40.90
CA GLU A 228 -20.30 23.03 -39.70
C GLU A 228 -18.93 23.59 -39.32
N LYS A 229 -17.85 22.81 -39.47
CA LYS A 229 -16.48 23.30 -39.18
C LYS A 229 -16.02 24.37 -40.16
N GLU A 230 -16.35 24.25 -41.45
CA GLU A 230 -16.05 25.28 -42.44
C GLU A 230 -16.82 26.59 -42.17
N GLN A 231 -18.09 26.49 -41.74
CA GLN A 231 -18.88 27.67 -41.36
C GLN A 231 -18.38 28.37 -40.10
N GLU A 232 -17.91 27.61 -39.11
CA GLU A 232 -17.41 28.19 -37.85
C GLU A 232 -16.02 28.83 -38.03
N GLN A 233 -15.21 28.32 -38.97
CA GLN A 233 -13.91 28.92 -39.30
C GLN A 233 -14.04 30.23 -40.10
N GLN A 234 -15.13 30.44 -40.84
CA GLN A 234 -15.44 31.74 -41.47
C GLN A 234 -16.02 32.78 -40.50
N ARG A 235 -16.50 32.37 -39.32
CA ARG A 235 -17.10 33.29 -38.33
C ARG A 235 -16.13 33.87 -37.31
N GLN A 236 -14.85 33.48 -37.31
CA GLN A 236 -13.89 34.06 -36.38
C GLN A 236 -13.42 35.44 -36.89
N PRO A 237 -13.75 36.55 -36.19
CA PRO A 237 -13.23 37.86 -36.53
C PRO A 237 -11.71 37.87 -36.31
N SER A 238 -10.99 38.42 -37.28
CA SER A 238 -9.54 38.62 -37.24
C SER A 238 -9.14 39.38 -35.98
N VAL A 239 -8.69 38.67 -34.96
CA VAL A 239 -8.13 39.27 -33.74
C VAL A 239 -6.80 39.91 -34.13
N SER A 240 -6.79 41.25 -34.12
CA SER A 240 -5.62 42.08 -34.34
C SER A 240 -4.52 41.72 -33.34
N THR A 241 -3.37 41.31 -33.88
CA THR A 241 -2.14 41.02 -33.16
C THR A 241 -1.69 42.28 -32.42
N PHE A 242 -1.88 42.30 -31.09
CA PHE A 242 -1.37 43.36 -30.22
C PHE A 242 0.07 42.99 -29.84
N SER A 243 1.03 43.60 -30.52
CA SER A 243 2.46 43.54 -30.21
C SER A 243 2.70 44.21 -28.86
N HIS A 244 3.04 43.42 -27.85
CA HIS A 244 3.61 43.94 -26.61
C HIS A 244 5.12 44.01 -26.79
N GLU A 245 5.57 45.20 -27.14
CA GLU A 245 6.95 45.65 -27.12
C GLU A 245 7.30 46.18 -25.73
N SER A 246 8.61 46.22 -25.46
CA SER A 246 9.30 46.91 -24.36
C SER A 246 9.13 46.28 -22.97
N ASP A 247 10.08 46.33 -22.06
CA ASP A 247 11.53 46.56 -21.96
C ASP A 247 11.72 46.48 -20.43
N ASP A 248 12.82 45.91 -19.94
CA ASP A 248 13.60 46.57 -18.89
C ASP A 248 14.78 45.70 -18.42
N GLN A 249 15.94 46.30 -18.64
CA GLN A 249 17.26 45.97 -18.14
C GLN A 249 17.41 46.30 -16.64
N ALA A 250 18.50 45.79 -16.05
CA ALA A 250 19.37 46.40 -15.02
C ALA A 250 19.67 45.39 -13.89
N SER A 251 20.89 44.84 -13.82
CA SER A 251 22.00 45.23 -12.91
C SER A 251 21.64 45.04 -11.43
N SER A 252 22.42 44.38 -10.58
CA SER A 252 23.83 44.59 -10.24
C SER A 252 24.18 43.54 -9.17
N ASP A 253 25.31 42.86 -9.27
CA ASP A 253 26.53 43.04 -8.46
C ASP A 253 26.39 43.03 -6.93
N ALA A 254 27.34 42.31 -6.33
CA ALA A 254 27.82 42.32 -4.93
C ALA A 254 26.94 41.61 -3.88
N GLU A 255 27.48 40.57 -3.22
CA GLU A 255 28.30 40.78 -2.02
C GLU A 255 28.91 39.44 -1.53
N GLU A 256 30.22 39.43 -1.47
CA GLU A 256 31.12 38.44 -0.91
C GLU A 256 31.49 38.91 0.51
N ALA A 257 31.26 38.11 1.57
CA ALA A 257 32.11 38.09 2.77
C ALA A 257 31.61 37.12 3.87
N ASP A 258 32.57 36.32 4.35
CA ASP A 258 32.84 35.95 5.75
C ASP A 258 31.73 35.41 6.68
N ALA A 259 31.89 34.13 7.06
CA ALA A 259 31.84 33.73 8.47
C ALA A 259 32.63 32.42 8.67
N LYS A 260 33.90 32.57 9.02
CA LYS A 260 34.74 31.55 9.67
C LYS A 260 34.45 31.51 11.17
N GLN A 261 34.70 30.32 11.74
CA GLN A 261 35.10 30.06 13.13
C GLN A 261 34.07 30.28 14.22
N ASP A 262 33.56 29.16 14.77
CA ASP A 262 33.61 28.95 16.22
C ASP A 262 33.67 27.43 16.52
N GLU A 263 34.90 26.97 16.68
CA GLU A 263 35.26 25.68 17.24
C GLU A 263 35.81 25.98 18.64
N GLN A 264 35.05 25.72 19.71
CA GLN A 264 35.64 25.50 21.03
C GLN A 264 34.68 24.84 22.04
N HIS A 265 35.19 23.73 22.58
CA HIS A 265 34.97 23.22 23.94
C HIS A 265 33.61 22.66 24.35
N MET A 266 33.53 21.32 24.43
CA MET A 266 32.93 20.66 25.59
C MET A 266 33.67 19.36 25.96
N PRO A 267 33.96 19.13 27.26
CA PRO A 267 34.96 18.17 27.71
C PRO A 267 34.40 16.76 27.98
N ALA A 268 35.26 15.78 27.73
CA ALA A 268 35.13 14.41 28.18
C ALA A 268 35.10 14.33 29.72
N LYS A 269 33.98 13.84 30.27
CA LYS A 269 33.93 13.30 31.65
C LYS A 269 33.25 11.93 31.65
N SER A 270 34.10 10.91 31.74
CA SER A 270 34.04 9.87 32.76
C SER A 270 32.67 9.55 33.36
N ARG A 271 32.13 8.36 33.05
CA ARG A 271 31.38 7.59 34.05
C ARG A 271 31.64 6.09 33.93
N LYS A 272 32.59 5.69 34.77
CA LYS A 272 32.80 4.35 35.32
C LYS A 272 31.49 3.69 35.77
N ALA A 273 31.42 2.39 35.48
CA ALA A 273 30.91 1.31 36.34
C ALA A 273 29.41 1.25 36.65
N ARG A 274 28.76 0.14 36.20
CA ARG A 274 28.09 -0.79 37.14
C ARG A 274 27.69 -2.13 36.50
N ARG A 275 28.25 -3.19 37.09
CA ARG A 275 27.64 -4.48 37.53
C ARG A 275 26.80 -5.27 36.51
N ARG A 276 27.29 -6.43 36.05
CA ARG A 276 27.18 -7.77 36.72
C ARG A 276 25.73 -8.14 37.13
N HIS A 277 25.06 -8.94 36.30
CA HIS A 277 24.08 -9.97 36.69
C HIS A 277 24.28 -11.16 35.72
N ARG A 278 25.10 -12.15 36.09
CA ARG A 278 24.77 -13.36 36.88
C ARG A 278 23.84 -14.31 36.10
N HIS A 279 24.48 -15.24 35.40
CA HIS A 279 23.93 -16.54 35.00
C HIS A 279 23.19 -17.19 36.18
N ARG A 280 21.98 -17.67 35.93
CA ARG A 280 21.30 -18.66 36.78
C ARG A 280 21.06 -19.90 35.92
N HIS A 281 21.91 -20.90 36.11
CA HIS A 281 21.62 -22.28 35.76
C HIS A 281 20.42 -22.74 36.60
N THR A 282 19.42 -23.32 35.94
CA THR A 282 18.46 -24.24 36.54
C THR A 282 18.96 -25.67 36.31
N PRO A 283 19.04 -26.52 37.33
CA PRO A 283 19.32 -27.95 37.14
C PRO A 283 18.05 -28.69 36.71
N GLU A 284 18.29 -29.72 35.91
CA GLU A 284 17.35 -30.82 35.61
C GLU A 284 16.94 -31.52 36.90
N GLU A 285 15.64 -31.80 37.05
CA GLU A 285 15.16 -32.85 37.95
C GLU A 285 14.77 -34.07 37.11
N GLN A 286 15.26 -35.22 37.59
CA GLN A 286 15.02 -36.58 37.15
C GLN A 286 13.65 -37.08 37.58
#